data_AF-A0A1B6NTB1-F1
#
_entry.id   AF-A0A1B6NTB1-F1
#
_cell.length_a   1.000
_cell.length_b   1.000
_cell.length_c   1.000
_cell.angle_alpha   90.00
_cell.angle_beta   90.00
_cell.angle_gamma   90.00
#
_symmetry.space_group_name_H-M   'P 1'
#
loop_
_entity.id
_entity.type
_entity.pdbx_description
1 polymer ?
#
loop_
_entity_poly.entity_id
_entity_poly.type
_entity_poly.pdbx_seq_one_letter_code
_entity_poly.pdbx_strand_id
1 'polypeptide(L)' 'MPTDARVLITYGGGSAQRTGTLDEVKTALAASGNRTVFEFGGIEANPEFTTLLKAADMVNEHNIDFLLAVGGGS' A
#
# COMPACT_ATOMS: atom_id res chain seq x y z
N MET A 1 9.65 3.74 11.06
CA MET A 1 8.40 3.04 11.42
C MET A 1 8.70 1.95 12.43
N PRO A 2 7.82 1.70 13.41
CA PRO A 2 7.94 0.57 14.35
C PRO A 2 8.16 -0.76 13.61
N THR A 3 8.85 -1.70 14.23
CA THR A 3 9.24 -2.98 13.60
C THR A 3 8.11 -3.99 13.49
N ASP A 4 7.04 -3.80 14.25
CA ASP A 4 5.82 -4.61 14.34
C ASP A 4 4.60 -3.94 13.68
N ALA A 5 4.82 -2.78 13.04
CA ALA A 5 3.75 -2.02 12.41
C ALA A 5 3.05 -2.80 11.28
N ARG A 6 1.75 -2.56 11.14
CA ARG A 6 0.87 -3.06 10.09
C ARG A 6 0.76 -1.98 9.02
N VAL A 7 1.31 -2.26 7.84
CA VAL A 7 1.45 -1.28 6.75
C VAL A 7 0.54 -1.67 5.60
N LEU A 8 -0.31 -0.76 5.14
CA LEU A 8 -1.09 -0.92 3.91
C LEU A 8 -0.41 -0.20 2.77
N ILE A 9 0.10 -0.96 1.79
CA ILE A 9 0.65 -0.40 0.56
C ILE A 9 -0.48 -0.16 -0.42
N THR A 10 -0.70 1.10 -0.80
CA THR A 10 -1.71 1.50 -1.78
C THR A 10 -1.05 1.85 -3.10
N TYR A 11 -1.51 1.27 -4.21
CA TYR A 11 -0.92 1.56 -5.53
C TYR A 11 -1.93 1.53 -6.66
N GLY A 12 -1.67 2.36 -7.69
CA GLY A 12 -2.46 2.35 -8.91
C GLY A 12 -2.12 1.19 -9.84
N GLY A 13 -3.01 0.91 -10.79
CA GLY A 13 -2.86 -0.22 -11.72
C GLY A 13 -1.79 -0.06 -12.81
N GLY A 14 -1.24 1.14 -13.00
CA GLY A 14 -0.43 1.46 -14.19
C GLY A 14 1.08 1.23 -14.03
N SER A 15 1.71 2.00 -13.15
CA SER A 15 3.17 2.19 -13.16
C SER A 15 3.89 1.41 -12.05
N ALA A 16 3.39 1.45 -10.81
CA ALA A 16 4.06 0.86 -9.64
C ALA A 16 4.31 -0.66 -9.74
N GLN A 17 3.38 -1.41 -10.35
CA GLN A 17 3.55 -2.84 -10.63
C GLN A 17 4.49 -3.11 -11.83
N ARG A 18 4.53 -2.21 -12.82
CA ARG A 18 5.34 -2.38 -14.03
C ARG A 18 6.80 -2.02 -13.83
N THR A 19 7.10 -1.09 -12.93
CA THR A 19 8.44 -0.55 -12.72
C THR A 19 9.25 -1.32 -11.68
N GLY A 20 8.68 -2.32 -11.01
CA GLY A 20 9.34 -3.05 -9.92
C GLY A 20 9.45 -2.26 -8.61
N THR A 21 8.96 -1.01 -8.57
CA THR A 21 8.99 -0.15 -7.37
C THR A 21 8.23 -0.78 -6.20
N LEU A 22 7.13 -1.48 -6.48
CA LEU A 22 6.39 -2.23 -5.46
C LEU A 22 7.27 -3.31 -4.80
N ASP A 23 8.08 -4.02 -5.57
CA ASP A 23 8.94 -5.10 -5.07
C ASP A 23 10.14 -4.56 -4.27
N GLU A 24 10.70 -3.43 -4.71
CA GLU A 24 11.75 -2.72 -3.95
C GLU A 24 11.23 -2.26 -2.58
N VAL A 25 10.03 -1.70 -2.54
CA VAL A 25 9.37 -1.27 -1.29
C VAL A 25 9.14 -2.47 -0.36
N LYS A 26 8.61 -3.58 -0.88
CA LYS A 26 8.41 -4.81 -0.09
C LYS A 26 9.73 -5.35 0.46
N THR A 27 10.77 -5.36 -0.37
CA THR A 27 12.12 -5.80 0.03
C THR A 27 12.68 -4.91 1.13
N ALA A 28 12.55 -3.60 1.01
CA ALA A 28 13.02 -2.64 2.02
C ALA A 28 12.23 -2.77 3.34
N LEU A 29 10.91 -3.00 3.28
CA LEU A 29 10.08 -3.23 4.46
C LEU A 29 10.46 -4.52 5.19
N ALA A 30 10.71 -5.60 4.44
CA ALA A 30 11.15 -6.88 4.98
C ALA A 30 12.58 -6.83 5.55
N ALA A 31 13.49 -6.10 4.90
CA ALA A 31 14.87 -5.94 5.37
C ALA A 31 14.99 -5.10 6.65
N SER A 32 14.00 -4.25 6.95
CA SER A 32 14.05 -3.30 8.05
C SER A 32 13.22 -3.69 9.28
N GLY A 33 12.66 -4.91 9.32
CA GLY A 33 11.92 -5.42 10.48
C GLY A 33 10.80 -6.40 10.12
N ASN A 34 10.10 -6.91 11.15
CA ASN A 34 9.06 -7.92 11.03
C ASN A 34 7.65 -7.30 10.91
N ARG A 35 7.48 -6.40 9.93
CA ARG A 35 6.23 -5.68 9.71
C ARG A 35 5.21 -6.55 8.99
N THR A 36 3.93 -6.37 9.32
CA THR A 36 2.85 -7.01 8.56
C THR A 36 2.49 -6.10 7.40
N VAL A 37 2.55 -6.61 6.18
CA VAL A 37 2.28 -5.83 4.97
C VAL A 37 0.98 -6.30 4.34
N PHE A 38 0.11 -5.34 4.04
CA PHE A 38 -1.13 -5.49 3.29
C PHE A 38 -1.03 -4.71 1.99
N GLU A 39 -1.81 -5.10 0.99
CA GLU A 39 -1.78 -4.48 -0.33
C GLU A 39 -3.18 -4.09 -0.79
N PHE A 40 -3.32 -2.85 -1.25
CA PHE A 40 -4.51 -2.35 -1.91
C PHE A 40 -4.13 -1.75 -3.26
N GLY A 41 -4.17 -2.61 -4.27
CA GLY A 41 -3.79 -2.29 -5.63
C GLY A 41 -4.97 -1.94 -6.53
N GLY A 42 -4.66 -1.45 -7.74
CA GLY A 42 -5.67 -1.22 -8.78
C GLY A 42 -6.41 0.11 -8.63
N ILE A 43 -5.88 1.05 -7.84
CA ILE A 43 -6.46 2.39 -7.71
C ILE A 43 -6.43 3.08 -9.07
N GLU A 44 -7.59 3.52 -9.53
CA GLU A 44 -7.74 4.24 -10.79
C GLU A 44 -7.12 5.65 -10.68
N ALA A 45 -6.66 6.22 -11.80
CA ALA A 45 -6.10 7.58 -11.81
C ALA A 45 -7.10 8.64 -11.32
N ASN A 46 -8.39 8.38 -11.48
CA ASN A 46 -9.49 9.14 -10.90
C ASN A 46 -10.31 8.17 -10.02
N PRO A 47 -9.92 7.97 -8.76
CA PRO A 47 -10.51 6.94 -7.92
C PRO A 47 -11.96 7.25 -7.58
N GLU A 48 -12.84 6.25 -7.73
CA GLU A 48 -14.22 6.36 -7.28
C GLU A 48 -14.29 6.34 -5.75
N PHE A 49 -15.30 6.99 -5.18
CA PHE A 49 -15.56 6.98 -3.74
C PHE A 49 -15.71 5.55 -3.18
N THR A 50 -16.25 4.64 -3.97
CA THR A 50 -16.42 3.22 -3.64
C THR A 50 -15.07 2.51 -3.46
N THR A 51 -14.06 2.84 -4.26
CA THR A 51 -12.69 2.31 -4.12
C THR A 51 -12.05 2.82 -2.83
N LEU A 52 -12.25 4.10 -2.49
CA LEU A 52 -11.74 4.67 -1.24
C LEU A 52 -12.38 4.04 0.00
N LEU A 53 -13.68 3.75 -0.04
CA LEU A 53 -14.38 3.05 1.04
C LEU A 53 -13.79 1.66 1.29
N LYS A 54 -13.50 0.88 0.25
CA LYS A 54 -12.87 -0.44 0.39
C LYS A 54 -11.50 -0.36 1.05
N ALA A 55 -10.70 0.66 0.71
CA ALA A 55 -9.42 0.89 1.36
C ALA A 55 -9.59 1.25 2.85
N ALA A 56 -10.58 2.09 3.18
CA ALA A 56 -10.90 2.46 4.55
C ALA A 56 -11.42 1.27 5.38
N ASP A 57 -12.24 0.40 4.79
CA ASP A 57 -12.71 -0.82 5.43
C ASP A 57 -11.55 -1.75 5.76
N MET A 58 -10.61 -1.91 4.82
CA MET A 58 -9.39 -2.70 5.03
C MET A 58 -8.50 -2.13 6.14
N VAL A 59 -8.37 -0.80 6.22
CA VAL A 59 -7.63 -0.12 7.30
C VAL A 59 -8.22 -0.48 8.66
N ASN A 60 -9.55 -0.46 8.79
CA ASN A 60 -10.23 -0.80 10.03
C ASN A 60 -10.16 -2.30 10.36
N GLU A 61 -10.47 -3.17 9.38
CA GLU A 61 -10.47 -4.63 9.56
C GLU A 61 -9.09 -5.15 9.97
N HIS A 62 -8.04 -4.59 9.37
CA HIS A 62 -6.68 -5.03 9.61
C HIS A 62 -5.91 -4.14 10.58
N ASN A 63 -6.56 -3.21 11.30
CA ASN A 63 -5.90 -2.34 12.28
C ASN A 63 -4.58 -1.75 11.75
N ILE A 64 -4.65 -1.14 10.56
CA ILE A 64 -3.47 -0.64 9.86
C ILE A 64 -2.91 0.58 10.60
N ASP A 65 -1.61 0.59 10.86
CA ASP A 65 -0.91 1.68 11.53
C ASP A 65 -0.45 2.76 10.54
N PHE A 66 -0.07 2.36 9.32
CA PHE A 66 0.47 3.26 8.31
C PHE A 66 -0.01 2.90 6.91
N LEU A 67 -0.29 3.94 6.12
CA LEU A 67 -0.52 3.84 4.68
C LEU A 67 0.75 4.24 3.92
N LEU A 68 1.15 3.43 2.95
CA LEU A 68 2.29 3.71 2.08
C LEU A 68 1.82 3.75 0.62
N ALA A 69 1.70 4.95 0.07
CA ALA A 69 1.35 5.14 -1.32
C ALA A 69 2.55 4.89 -2.23
N VAL A 70 2.41 3.95 -3.17
CA VAL A 70 3.43 3.62 -4.18
C VAL A 70 2.82 3.85 -5.55
N GLY A 71 3.33 4.84 -6.28
CA GLY A 71 2.77 5.25 -7.56
C GLY A 71 3.50 6.44 -8.15
N GLY A 72 3.13 6.81 -9.38
CA GLY A 72 3.62 8.04 -10.00
C GLY A 72 2.97 9.24 -9.33
N GLY A 73 3.77 10.06 -8.66
CA GLY A 73 3.34 11.41 -8.29
C GLY A 73 3.28 12.24 -9.56
N SER A 74 2.09 12.71 -9.94
CA SER A 74 1.97 13.87 -10.82
C SER A 74 1.77 15.11 -9.96
#